data_AF-W6L3G6-F1
#
_entry.id   AF-W6L3G6-F1
#
_cell.length_a   1.000
_cell.length_b   1.000
_cell.length_c   1.000
_cell.angle_alpha   90.00
_cell.angle_beta   90.00
_cell.angle_gamma   90.00
#
_symmetry.space_group_name_H-M   'P 1'
#
loop_
_entity.id
_entity.type
_entity.pdbx_description
1 polymer ?
#
loop_
_entity_poly.entity_id
_entity_poly.type
_entity_poly.pdbx_seq_one_letter_code
_entity_poly.pdbx_strand_id
1 'polypeptide(L)'
;MSLCVTKFRLASRGKGYHNRVMVYAHRRHKAFYMPPKKAHGNSPLANKEPEEYGNTWDARCGIEWYYRIHRRNHYRHWPWVRWTDDPIRFHSNLINRRTVSAMDEGTNEGVPEWNYYEEVGQNYETPSHFPLTYIGHFIHQYTGKVWSHNRIREYLEVIQTETKLRTIQDVAQHLPDLWTWGERQANFSGLSIETHDDSARSMPVVMVPHSFLQHVELVVADIVKQNQRKQYREEQHMSGVLRTRDMERYYALPNLKGPSMPEKLKQPSGEYPWGKYTYMKEPVKIHPLQLPDLRYKRNMYPL
;
A
#
# COMPACT_ATOMS: atom_id res chain seq x y z
N MET A 1 -82.56 1.94 -42.39
CA MET A 1 -82.06 2.03 -41.00
C MET A 1 -80.55 2.17 -41.06
N SER A 2 -80.05 3.39 -40.82
CA SER A 2 -78.61 3.68 -40.79
C SER A 2 -78.26 4.41 -39.47
N LEU A 3 -77.15 3.92 -38.89
CA LEU A 3 -76.19 4.52 -37.98
C LEU A 3 -76.58 5.72 -37.09
N CYS A 4 -76.46 5.54 -35.77
CA CYS A 4 -75.88 6.57 -34.93
C CYS A 4 -74.88 5.93 -33.94
N VAL A 5 -73.61 6.29 -34.12
CA VAL A 5 -72.45 5.79 -33.38
C VAL A 5 -72.22 6.67 -32.16
N THR A 6 -72.31 6.11 -30.96
CA THR A 6 -71.93 6.80 -29.71
C THR A 6 -70.41 6.83 -29.56
N LYS A 7 -69.84 8.03 -29.59
CA LYS A 7 -68.42 8.34 -29.37
C LYS A 7 -68.04 8.08 -27.90
N PHE A 8 -67.18 7.09 -27.64
CA PHE A 8 -66.47 6.98 -26.35
C PHE A 8 -65.29 7.96 -26.31
N ARG A 9 -65.24 8.77 -25.25
CA ARG A 9 -64.18 9.74 -24.96
C ARG A 9 -62.83 9.02 -24.76
N LEU A 10 -61.81 9.52 -25.45
CA LEU A 10 -60.40 9.21 -25.24
C LEU A 10 -59.97 9.60 -23.82
N ALA A 11 -59.74 8.62 -22.95
CA ALA A 11 -58.90 8.79 -21.77
C ALA A 11 -57.43 8.64 -22.19
N SER A 12 -56.70 9.75 -22.18
CA SER A 12 -55.26 9.82 -22.37
C SER A 12 -54.53 9.07 -21.25
N ARG A 13 -54.20 7.80 -21.48
CA ARG A 13 -53.25 7.07 -20.62
C ARG A 13 -51.85 7.61 -20.90
N GLY A 14 -51.30 8.31 -19.92
CA GLY A 14 -49.94 8.81 -19.91
C GLY A 14 -48.93 7.69 -20.18
N LYS A 15 -47.94 8.00 -21.01
CA LYS A 15 -46.73 7.19 -21.24
C LYS A 15 -45.88 7.21 -19.96
N GLY A 16 -46.26 6.40 -18.98
CA GLY A 16 -45.39 6.00 -17.90
C GLY A 16 -44.47 4.90 -18.41
N TYR A 17 -43.17 5.18 -18.48
CA TYR A 17 -42.10 4.18 -18.55
C TYR A 17 -42.10 3.38 -17.24
N HIS A 18 -43.12 2.55 -17.03
CA HIS A 18 -43.15 1.57 -15.95
C HIS A 18 -42.51 0.31 -16.49
N ASN A 19 -41.23 0.13 -16.13
CA ASN A 19 -40.55 -1.15 -15.93
C ASN A 19 -41.22 -2.36 -16.57
N ARG A 20 -41.14 -2.45 -17.90
CA ARG A 20 -41.16 -3.75 -18.56
C ARG A 20 -39.80 -4.38 -18.34
N VAL A 21 -39.63 -4.99 -17.16
CA VAL A 21 -38.77 -6.16 -17.02
C VAL A 21 -39.39 -7.19 -17.97
N MET A 22 -38.96 -7.16 -19.23
CA MET A 22 -39.25 -8.20 -20.20
C MET A 22 -38.50 -9.43 -19.72
N VAL A 23 -39.14 -10.18 -18.81
CA VAL A 23 -38.83 -11.57 -18.55
C VAL A 23 -39.12 -12.30 -19.85
N TYR A 24 -38.14 -12.34 -20.75
CA TYR A 24 -38.15 -13.28 -21.86
C TYR A 24 -38.00 -14.68 -21.26
N ALA A 25 -39.11 -15.26 -20.85
CA ALA A 25 -39.28 -16.70 -20.75
C ALA A 25 -39.20 -17.27 -22.17
N HIS A 26 -38.00 -17.33 -22.74
CA HIS A 26 -37.75 -18.06 -23.96
C HIS A 26 -37.60 -19.54 -23.63
N ARG A 27 -38.58 -20.29 -24.11
CA ARG A 27 -38.65 -21.75 -24.18
C ARG A 27 -37.28 -22.41 -24.42
N ARG A 28 -37.09 -23.55 -23.76
CA ARG A 28 -35.97 -24.51 -23.79
C ARG A 28 -35.50 -24.92 -25.20
N HIS A 29 -34.90 -24.01 -25.94
CA HIS A 29 -33.80 -24.32 -26.84
C HIS A 29 -32.53 -23.81 -26.17
N LYS A 30 -31.38 -24.47 -26.36
CA LYS A 30 -30.07 -24.00 -25.89
C LYS A 30 -29.83 -22.58 -26.43
N ALA A 31 -30.28 -21.57 -25.72
CA ALA A 31 -29.92 -20.19 -25.97
C ALA A 31 -28.46 -20.08 -25.52
N PHE A 32 -27.54 -20.36 -26.44
CA PHE A 32 -26.16 -19.92 -26.27
C PHE A 32 -26.24 -18.42 -25.95
N TYR A 33 -25.90 -18.01 -24.73
CA TYR A 33 -25.98 -16.58 -24.39
C TYR A 33 -25.13 -15.83 -25.41
N MET A 34 -25.76 -15.13 -26.34
CA MET A 34 -25.03 -14.41 -27.37
C MET A 34 -24.25 -13.29 -26.70
N PRO A 35 -23.08 -12.90 -27.26
CA PRO A 35 -22.37 -11.74 -26.75
C PRO A 35 -23.29 -10.51 -26.79
N PRO A 36 -23.13 -9.57 -25.85
CA PRO A 36 -23.95 -8.36 -25.79
C PRO A 36 -23.83 -7.56 -27.10
N LYS A 37 -24.89 -6.78 -27.42
CA LYS A 37 -24.92 -5.92 -28.62
C LYS A 37 -23.68 -5.01 -28.68
N LYS A 38 -23.18 -4.71 -29.89
CA LYS A 38 -21.92 -3.96 -30.13
C LYS A 38 -21.73 -2.71 -29.26
N ALA A 39 -22.79 -1.94 -29.01
CA ALA A 39 -22.73 -0.74 -28.18
C ALA A 39 -22.34 -1.01 -26.71
N HIS A 40 -22.78 -2.14 -26.13
CA HIS A 40 -22.38 -2.54 -24.78
C HIS A 40 -21.00 -3.20 -24.75
N GLY A 41 -20.57 -3.81 -25.86
CA GLY A 41 -19.26 -4.43 -25.99
C GLY A 41 -18.09 -3.45 -26.12
N ASN A 42 -18.35 -2.22 -26.61
CA ASN A 42 -17.32 -1.19 -26.85
C ASN A 42 -17.24 -0.14 -25.73
N SER A 43 -18.01 -0.29 -24.65
CA SER A 43 -17.91 0.59 -23.49
C SER A 43 -16.58 0.37 -22.77
N PRO A 44 -15.91 1.44 -22.27
CA PRO A 44 -14.72 1.32 -21.42
C PRO A 44 -14.94 0.52 -20.11
N LEU A 45 -16.21 0.38 -19.71
CA LEU A 45 -16.64 -0.35 -18.50
C LEU A 45 -16.98 -1.82 -18.79
N ALA A 46 -17.03 -2.23 -20.07
CA ALA A 46 -17.36 -3.59 -20.42
C ALA A 46 -16.35 -4.56 -19.83
N ASN A 47 -16.83 -5.72 -19.35
CA ASN A 47 -15.99 -6.84 -18.91
C ASN A 47 -14.99 -6.53 -17.77
N LYS A 48 -15.20 -5.44 -17.04
CA LYS A 48 -14.40 -5.08 -15.86
C LYS A 48 -15.22 -5.22 -14.59
N GLU A 49 -14.54 -5.51 -13.50
CA GLU A 49 -15.12 -5.35 -12.17
C GLU A 49 -15.18 -3.87 -11.80
N PRO A 50 -16.14 -3.44 -10.96
CA PRO A 50 -16.32 -2.01 -10.64
C PRO A 50 -15.08 -1.33 -10.07
N GLU A 51 -14.24 -2.06 -9.34
CA GLU A 51 -12.97 -1.56 -8.78
C GLU A 51 -11.95 -1.20 -9.87
N GLU A 52 -11.99 -1.87 -11.02
CA GLU A 52 -11.08 -1.63 -12.14
C GLU A 52 -11.56 -0.53 -13.11
N TYR A 53 -12.74 0.07 -12.88
CA TYR A 53 -13.28 1.08 -13.79
C TYR A 53 -12.42 2.33 -13.91
N GLY A 54 -11.65 2.68 -12.87
CA GLY A 54 -10.69 3.77 -12.91
C GLY A 54 -9.55 3.56 -13.93
N ASN A 55 -9.25 2.29 -14.26
CA ASN A 55 -8.20 1.95 -15.21
C ASN A 55 -8.70 2.09 -16.64
N THR A 56 -8.68 3.30 -17.19
CA THR A 56 -9.11 3.57 -18.58
C THR A 56 -8.10 3.11 -19.63
N TRP A 57 -6.85 2.89 -19.23
CA TRP A 57 -5.72 2.54 -20.11
C TRP A 57 -5.74 1.07 -20.58
N ASP A 58 -6.31 0.14 -19.80
CA ASP A 58 -6.54 -1.27 -20.22
C ASP A 58 -8.03 -1.47 -20.52
N ALA A 59 -8.44 -1.25 -21.77
CA ALA A 59 -9.83 -1.50 -22.17
C ALA A 59 -10.07 -3.00 -22.42
N ARG A 60 -10.79 -3.67 -21.52
CA ARG A 60 -11.24 -5.08 -21.69
C ARG A 60 -12.50 -5.21 -22.58
N CYS A 61 -12.68 -4.29 -23.51
CA CYS A 61 -13.81 -4.29 -24.43
C CYS A 61 -13.68 -5.37 -25.50
N GLY A 62 -14.78 -5.67 -26.19
CA GLY A 62 -14.81 -6.61 -27.31
C GLY A 62 -15.27 -8.04 -26.96
N ILE A 63 -15.56 -8.80 -28.01
CA ILE A 63 -16.19 -10.12 -27.93
C ILE A 63 -15.22 -11.17 -27.38
N GLU A 64 -13.93 -11.07 -27.69
CA GLU A 64 -12.92 -12.01 -27.18
C GLU A 64 -12.80 -11.96 -25.66
N TRP A 65 -12.70 -10.74 -25.09
CA TRP A 65 -12.65 -10.54 -23.64
C TRP A 65 -13.90 -11.08 -22.95
N TYR A 66 -15.07 -10.87 -23.55
CA TYR A 66 -16.32 -11.48 -23.08
C TYR A 66 -16.23 -13.01 -23.04
N TYR A 67 -15.69 -13.65 -24.11
CA TYR A 67 -15.52 -15.10 -24.12
C TYR A 67 -14.42 -15.62 -23.19
N ARG A 68 -13.37 -14.85 -22.94
CA ARG A 68 -12.31 -15.18 -21.96
C ARG A 68 -12.88 -15.22 -20.54
N ILE A 69 -13.62 -14.18 -20.15
CA ILE A 69 -14.22 -14.07 -18.81
C ILE A 69 -15.29 -15.12 -18.59
N HIS A 70 -16.16 -15.34 -19.57
CA HIS A 70 -17.20 -16.37 -19.49
C HIS A 70 -16.69 -17.78 -19.86
N ARG A 71 -15.38 -17.94 -20.10
CA ARG A 71 -14.71 -19.22 -20.40
C ARG A 71 -15.41 -20.03 -21.49
N ARG A 72 -15.59 -19.42 -22.67
CA ARG A 72 -16.31 -20.04 -23.80
C ARG A 72 -15.41 -20.41 -24.96
N ASN A 73 -15.85 -21.39 -25.75
CA ASN A 73 -15.19 -21.84 -26.98
C ASN A 73 -13.70 -22.13 -26.73
N HIS A 74 -12.81 -21.45 -27.45
CA HIS A 74 -11.37 -21.55 -27.33
C HIS A 74 -10.81 -21.19 -25.95
N TYR A 75 -11.55 -20.42 -25.14
CA TYR A 75 -11.14 -19.96 -23.80
C TYR A 75 -11.75 -20.76 -22.65
N ARG A 76 -12.24 -21.98 -22.91
CA ARG A 76 -12.86 -22.85 -21.89
C ARG A 76 -12.00 -23.03 -20.63
N HIS A 77 -10.68 -23.03 -20.78
CA HIS A 77 -9.71 -23.22 -19.68
C HIS A 77 -8.85 -21.98 -19.40
N TRP A 78 -9.36 -20.78 -19.65
CA TRP A 78 -8.63 -19.54 -19.39
C TRP A 78 -8.41 -19.24 -17.89
N PRO A 79 -7.25 -18.66 -17.50
CA PRO A 79 -6.03 -18.49 -18.30
C PRO A 79 -5.24 -19.81 -18.43
N TRP A 80 -4.45 -19.93 -19.50
CA TRP A 80 -3.66 -21.14 -19.78
C TRP A 80 -2.42 -21.27 -18.90
N VAL A 81 -1.86 -20.15 -18.44
CA VAL A 81 -0.82 -20.09 -17.40
C VAL A 81 -1.47 -19.50 -16.17
N ARG A 82 -1.35 -20.20 -15.04
CA ARG A 82 -2.00 -19.84 -13.77
C ARG A 82 -0.97 -19.70 -12.66
N TRP A 83 -1.40 -19.08 -11.56
CA TRP A 83 -0.56 -18.88 -10.37
C TRP A 83 0.07 -20.17 -9.82
N THR A 84 -0.62 -21.29 -9.99
CA THR A 84 -0.18 -22.62 -9.54
C THR A 84 0.72 -23.32 -10.54
N ASP A 85 1.20 -22.65 -11.58
CA ASP A 85 2.16 -23.22 -12.53
C ASP A 85 3.52 -22.57 -12.22
N ASP A 86 4.42 -23.29 -11.55
CA ASP A 86 5.81 -22.89 -11.33
C ASP A 86 6.71 -23.56 -12.40
N PRO A 87 7.07 -22.86 -13.49
CA PRO A 87 7.91 -23.42 -14.54
C PRO A 87 9.39 -23.51 -14.15
N ILE A 88 9.80 -22.92 -13.01
CA ILE A 88 11.19 -22.90 -12.57
C ILE A 88 11.47 -24.16 -11.74
N ARG A 89 10.61 -24.45 -10.76
CA ARG A 89 10.82 -25.57 -9.82
C ARG A 89 9.86 -26.74 -10.02
N PHE A 90 8.83 -26.59 -10.83
CA PHE A 90 7.83 -27.63 -11.07
C PHE A 90 7.20 -28.15 -9.76
N HIS A 91 7.01 -27.28 -8.76
CA HIS A 91 6.52 -27.61 -7.42
C HIS A 91 7.35 -28.64 -6.66
N SER A 92 8.63 -28.80 -7.01
CA SER A 92 9.58 -29.64 -6.28
C SER A 92 10.43 -28.80 -5.34
N ASN A 93 10.72 -29.32 -4.14
CA ASN A 93 11.63 -28.67 -3.21
C ASN A 93 13.08 -28.94 -3.65
N LEU A 94 13.88 -27.89 -3.83
CA LEU A 94 15.28 -27.96 -4.27
C LEU A 94 16.27 -28.35 -3.14
N ILE A 95 15.81 -29.11 -2.14
CA ILE A 95 16.66 -29.48 -0.99
C ILE A 95 17.70 -30.51 -1.43
N ASN A 96 18.97 -30.14 -1.31
CA ASN A 96 20.10 -31.03 -1.60
C ASN A 96 20.26 -32.09 -0.49
N ARG A 97 19.59 -33.23 -0.65
CA ARG A 97 19.75 -34.41 0.21
C ARG A 97 20.93 -35.31 -0.16
N ARG A 98 21.74 -34.88 -1.13
CA ARG A 98 22.90 -35.64 -1.64
C ARG A 98 24.17 -35.22 -0.90
N THR A 99 24.16 -35.29 0.43
CA THR A 99 25.34 -35.04 1.25
C THR A 99 26.21 -36.30 1.31
N VAL A 100 27.53 -36.13 1.50
CA VAL A 100 28.47 -37.26 1.58
C VAL A 100 28.26 -38.06 2.87
N SER A 101 27.90 -37.38 3.95
CA SER A 101 27.53 -37.98 5.23
C SER A 101 26.02 -37.86 5.47
N ALA A 102 25.42 -38.90 6.05
CA ALA A 102 24.02 -38.89 6.48
C ALA A 102 23.78 -38.01 7.71
N MET A 103 24.84 -37.69 8.47
CA MET A 103 24.77 -36.79 9.62
C MET A 103 24.59 -35.33 9.20
N ASP A 104 24.97 -34.98 7.96
CA ASP A 104 24.91 -33.62 7.42
C ASP A 104 23.66 -33.35 6.57
N GLU A 105 22.71 -34.29 6.45
CA GLU A 105 21.55 -34.19 5.53
C GLU A 105 20.68 -32.94 5.76
N GLY A 106 20.74 -32.33 6.95
CA GLY A 106 20.00 -31.11 7.31
C GLY A 106 20.79 -29.79 7.23
N THR A 107 22.08 -29.83 6.87
CA THR A 107 22.96 -28.65 6.91
C THR A 107 22.62 -27.59 5.86
N ASN A 108 22.05 -28.01 4.74
CA ASN A 108 21.67 -27.16 3.61
C ASN A 108 20.17 -26.81 3.57
N GLU A 109 19.43 -27.09 4.63
CA GLU A 109 18.02 -26.71 4.70
C GLU A 109 17.85 -25.22 5.03
N GLY A 110 16.75 -24.64 4.55
CA GLY A 110 16.42 -23.22 4.79
C GLY A 110 17.30 -22.23 4.02
N VAL A 111 17.94 -22.64 2.92
CA VAL A 111 18.59 -21.69 2.00
C VAL A 111 17.52 -20.85 1.31
N PRO A 112 17.58 -19.50 1.39
CA PRO A 112 16.63 -18.64 0.73
C PRO A 112 16.71 -18.76 -0.79
N GLU A 113 15.56 -18.95 -1.42
CA GLU A 113 15.45 -19.08 -2.89
C GLU A 113 15.34 -17.72 -3.58
N TRP A 114 14.84 -16.71 -2.88
CA TRP A 114 14.78 -15.30 -3.27
C TRP A 114 14.77 -14.43 -2.00
N ASN A 115 14.66 -13.11 -2.15
CA ASN A 115 14.62 -12.22 -1.01
C ASN A 115 13.21 -12.21 -0.38
N TYR A 116 12.95 -13.15 0.53
CA TYR A 116 11.62 -13.28 1.15
C TYR A 116 11.09 -11.99 1.82
N TYR A 117 11.98 -11.09 2.20
CA TYR A 117 11.66 -9.93 3.02
C TYR A 117 11.31 -8.71 2.15
N GLU A 118 12.14 -8.41 1.15
CA GLU A 118 11.92 -7.28 0.25
C GLU A 118 10.66 -7.45 -0.61
N GLU A 119 10.42 -8.66 -1.13
CA GLU A 119 9.29 -8.97 -2.00
C GLU A 119 7.95 -8.86 -1.27
N VAL A 120 7.92 -9.28 0.00
CA VAL A 120 6.71 -9.24 0.83
C VAL A 120 6.48 -7.83 1.39
N GLY A 121 7.55 -7.11 1.73
CA GLY A 121 7.46 -5.75 2.25
C GLY A 121 6.74 -5.67 3.60
N GLN A 122 6.94 -6.66 4.47
CA GLN A 122 6.31 -6.70 5.79
C GLN A 122 6.71 -5.46 6.62
N ASN A 123 5.76 -4.93 7.41
CA ASN A 123 6.08 -3.87 8.37
C ASN A 123 6.67 -4.50 9.65
N TYR A 124 7.96 -4.26 9.91
CA TYR A 124 8.68 -4.93 10.99
C TYR A 124 8.49 -4.25 12.36
N GLU A 125 8.08 -2.99 12.42
CA GLU A 125 7.97 -2.19 13.67
C GLU A 125 9.21 -2.25 14.59
N THR A 126 10.35 -2.71 14.11
CA THR A 126 11.62 -2.86 14.84
C THR A 126 12.59 -1.75 14.45
N PRO A 127 12.96 -0.85 15.39
CA PRO A 127 14.03 0.13 15.17
C PRO A 127 15.40 -0.55 14.96
N SER A 128 16.27 0.06 14.17
CA SER A 128 17.58 -0.54 13.84
C SER A 128 18.54 -0.68 15.03
N HIS A 129 18.32 0.05 16.12
CA HIS A 129 19.15 -0.05 17.33
C HIS A 129 18.77 -1.23 18.24
N PHE A 130 17.72 -1.97 17.91
CA PHE A 130 17.29 -3.13 18.69
C PHE A 130 18.27 -4.29 18.57
N PRO A 131 18.32 -5.18 19.58
CA PRO A 131 19.19 -6.34 19.52
C PRO A 131 18.71 -7.32 18.45
N LEU A 132 19.67 -8.02 17.84
CA LEU A 132 19.45 -9.00 16.77
C LEU A 132 18.38 -10.05 17.11
N THR A 133 18.24 -10.47 18.36
CA THR A 133 17.20 -11.44 18.79
C THR A 133 15.78 -11.08 18.35
N TYR A 134 15.48 -9.79 18.15
CA TYR A 134 14.15 -9.34 17.71
C TYR A 134 13.80 -9.81 16.30
N ILE A 135 14.77 -10.15 15.44
CA ILE A 135 14.47 -10.58 14.07
C ILE A 135 14.01 -12.05 13.96
N GLY A 136 14.18 -12.83 15.03
CA GLY A 136 13.99 -14.29 14.99
C GLY A 136 12.58 -14.71 14.56
N HIS A 137 11.56 -13.95 14.94
CA HIS A 137 10.18 -14.23 14.55
C HIS A 137 9.93 -14.04 13.04
N PHE A 138 10.60 -13.08 12.39
CA PHE A 138 10.52 -12.89 10.94
C PHE A 138 11.19 -14.04 10.18
N ILE A 139 12.37 -14.48 10.66
CA ILE A 139 13.07 -15.63 10.08
C ILE A 139 12.23 -16.90 10.21
N HIS A 140 11.60 -17.11 11.37
CA HIS A 140 10.77 -18.28 11.64
C HIS A 140 9.57 -18.43 10.68
N GLN A 141 9.01 -17.33 10.15
CA GLN A 141 7.88 -17.40 9.22
C GLN A 141 8.21 -18.20 7.94
N TYR A 142 9.45 -18.08 7.45
CA TYR A 142 9.91 -18.76 6.24
C TYR A 142 10.63 -20.08 6.55
N THR A 143 11.18 -20.22 7.76
CA THR A 143 12.08 -21.33 8.13
C THR A 143 11.51 -22.25 9.21
N GLY A 144 10.25 -22.07 9.63
CA GLY A 144 9.65 -22.80 10.75
C GLY A 144 9.50 -24.32 10.55
N LYS A 145 9.67 -24.82 9.32
CA LYS A 145 9.79 -26.26 9.04
C LYS A 145 11.18 -26.82 9.35
N VAL A 146 12.19 -25.96 9.37
CA VAL A 146 13.61 -26.30 9.51
C VAL A 146 14.07 -26.05 10.95
N TRP A 147 13.83 -24.85 11.48
CA TRP A 147 14.26 -24.47 12.83
C TRP A 147 13.09 -24.00 13.70
N SER A 148 13.10 -24.42 14.96
CA SER A 148 12.15 -23.93 15.95
C SER A 148 12.50 -22.50 16.38
N HIS A 149 11.52 -21.78 16.92
CA HIS A 149 11.73 -20.42 17.42
C HIS A 149 12.84 -20.33 18.50
N ASN A 150 12.94 -21.33 19.38
CA ASN A 150 13.99 -21.38 20.41
C ASN A 150 15.36 -21.58 19.77
N ARG A 151 15.46 -22.43 18.75
CA ARG A 151 16.73 -22.69 18.06
C ARG A 151 17.21 -21.46 17.28
N ILE A 152 16.29 -20.75 16.64
CA ILE A 152 16.58 -19.47 15.98
C ILE A 152 17.12 -18.46 16.98
N ARG A 153 16.50 -18.38 18.16
CA ARG A 153 16.96 -17.49 19.23
C ARG A 153 18.38 -17.83 19.69
N GLU A 154 18.67 -19.11 19.93
CA GLU A 154 20.01 -19.58 20.26
C GLU A 154 21.04 -19.16 19.20
N TYR A 155 20.74 -19.35 17.91
CA TYR A 155 21.65 -18.93 16.83
C TYR A 155 21.91 -17.43 16.83
N LEU A 156 20.88 -16.59 17.04
CA LEU A 156 21.05 -15.15 17.11
C LEU A 156 21.88 -14.74 18.34
N GLU A 157 21.69 -15.40 19.48
CA GLU A 157 22.47 -15.15 20.69
C GLU A 157 23.95 -15.54 20.48
N VAL A 158 24.24 -16.66 19.83
CA VAL A 158 25.62 -17.09 19.47
C VAL A 158 26.28 -16.06 18.55
N ILE A 159 25.57 -15.59 17.52
CA ILE A 159 26.08 -14.53 16.64
C ILE A 159 26.44 -13.30 17.47
N GLN A 160 25.53 -12.84 18.34
CA GLN A 160 25.76 -11.66 19.17
C GLN A 160 26.96 -11.79 20.12
N THR A 161 27.17 -12.97 20.71
CA THR A 161 28.28 -13.20 21.64
C THR A 161 29.61 -13.33 20.94
N GLU A 162 29.68 -14.08 19.84
CA GLU A 162 30.95 -14.40 19.17
C GLU A 162 31.41 -13.28 18.23
N THR A 163 30.51 -12.69 17.45
CA THR A 163 30.86 -11.62 16.50
C THR A 163 30.90 -10.24 17.14
N LYS A 164 30.34 -10.09 18.35
CA LYS A 164 30.08 -8.81 19.03
C LYS A 164 29.14 -7.86 18.26
N LEU A 165 28.49 -8.32 17.20
CA LEU A 165 27.46 -7.59 16.47
C LEU A 165 26.13 -7.71 17.23
N ARG A 166 25.84 -6.73 18.08
CA ARG A 166 24.70 -6.82 19.02
C ARG A 166 23.41 -6.32 18.40
N THR A 167 23.47 -5.22 17.67
CA THR A 167 22.28 -4.57 17.11
C THR A 167 22.07 -4.91 15.64
N ILE A 168 20.84 -4.72 15.16
CA ILE A 168 20.48 -4.88 13.75
C ILE A 168 21.32 -3.92 12.88
N GLN A 169 21.52 -2.68 13.35
CA GLN A 169 22.33 -1.69 12.65
C GLN A 169 23.80 -2.11 12.54
N ASP A 170 24.37 -2.69 13.60
CA ASP A 170 25.77 -3.16 13.59
C ASP A 170 25.95 -4.25 12.54
N VAL A 171 25.03 -5.23 12.50
CA VAL A 171 25.06 -6.30 11.50
C VAL A 171 24.96 -5.74 10.08
N ALA A 172 24.09 -4.75 9.84
CA ALA A 172 23.94 -4.13 8.53
C ALA A 172 25.21 -3.40 8.04
N GLN A 173 25.95 -2.78 8.96
CA GLN A 173 27.18 -2.05 8.65
C GLN A 173 28.40 -2.97 8.51
N HIS A 174 28.39 -4.08 9.25
CA HIS A 174 29.49 -5.02 9.37
C HIS A 174 29.15 -6.40 8.79
N LEU A 175 28.37 -6.45 7.71
CA LEU A 175 28.03 -7.70 7.01
C LEU A 175 29.26 -8.54 6.61
N PRO A 176 30.38 -7.96 6.11
CA PRO A 176 31.58 -8.75 5.81
C PRO A 176 32.16 -9.46 7.04
N ASP A 177 32.05 -8.85 8.23
CA ASP A 177 32.55 -9.43 9.47
C ASP A 177 31.69 -10.63 9.90
N LEU A 178 30.38 -10.56 9.70
CA LEU A 178 29.45 -11.69 9.91
C LEU A 178 29.79 -12.86 8.97
N TRP A 179 30.01 -12.57 7.69
CA TRP A 179 30.31 -13.57 6.68
C TRP A 179 31.63 -14.28 6.92
N THR A 180 32.70 -13.51 7.20
CA THR A 180 34.02 -14.06 7.49
C THR A 180 34.03 -14.90 8.78
N TRP A 181 33.25 -14.52 9.80
CA TRP A 181 33.06 -15.36 10.99
C TRP A 181 32.31 -16.66 10.67
N GLY A 182 31.24 -16.60 9.87
CA GLY A 182 30.48 -17.78 9.45
C GLY A 182 31.33 -18.78 8.67
N GLU A 183 32.17 -18.31 7.75
CA GLU A 183 33.13 -19.16 7.03
C GLU A 183 34.17 -19.80 7.96
N ARG A 184 34.64 -19.07 8.99
CA ARG A 184 35.55 -19.63 10.00
C ARG A 184 34.90 -20.71 10.83
N GLN A 185 33.63 -20.54 11.22
CA GLN A 185 32.87 -21.60 11.92
C GLN A 185 32.71 -22.84 11.03
N ALA A 186 32.37 -22.67 9.75
CA ALA A 186 32.21 -23.80 8.82
C ALA A 186 33.50 -24.59 8.58
N ASN A 187 34.66 -23.92 8.63
CA ASN A 187 35.97 -24.57 8.51
C ASN A 187 36.44 -25.24 9.82
N PHE A 188 35.77 -24.99 10.95
CA PHE A 188 36.10 -25.58 12.24
C PHE A 188 35.49 -26.98 12.36
N SER A 189 36.13 -27.97 11.75
CA SER A 189 35.72 -29.39 11.77
C SER A 189 36.20 -30.17 13.00
N GLY A 190 36.51 -29.47 14.10
CA GLY A 190 36.97 -30.08 15.35
C GLY A 190 35.87 -30.13 16.40
N LEU A 191 35.76 -31.27 17.11
CA LEU A 191 35.03 -31.36 18.38
C LEU A 191 35.72 -30.41 19.39
N SER A 192 35.27 -29.16 19.51
CA SER A 192 35.68 -28.29 20.59
C SER A 192 34.96 -28.72 21.87
N ILE A 193 35.58 -29.67 22.57
CA ILE A 193 35.31 -29.89 23.98
C ILE A 193 36.04 -28.75 24.70
N GLU A 194 35.33 -27.68 25.06
CA GLU A 194 35.83 -26.77 26.07
C GLU A 194 35.82 -27.52 27.41
N THR A 195 36.95 -28.09 27.80
CA THR A 195 37.17 -28.58 29.16
C THR A 195 37.42 -27.35 30.04
N HIS A 196 36.33 -26.81 30.59
CA HIS A 196 36.44 -25.98 31.79
C HIS A 196 36.56 -26.92 32.99
N ASP A 197 37.65 -26.79 33.74
CA ASP A 197 37.91 -27.54 34.97
C ASP A 197 36.68 -27.50 35.90
N ASP A 198 36.32 -28.68 36.41
CA ASP A 198 35.46 -28.99 37.57
C ASP A 198 33.92 -28.99 37.49
N SER A 199 33.27 -29.00 36.31
CA SER A 199 31.92 -29.60 36.23
C SER A 199 31.55 -30.09 34.83
N ALA A 200 31.46 -31.42 34.67
CA ALA A 200 31.14 -32.07 33.40
C ALA A 200 29.69 -31.82 32.96
N ARG A 201 29.46 -30.69 32.28
CA ARG A 201 28.43 -30.52 31.26
C ARG A 201 29.11 -29.94 30.02
N SER A 202 29.53 -30.83 29.12
CA SER A 202 29.97 -30.45 27.78
C SER A 202 28.81 -29.73 27.06
N MET A 203 28.91 -28.41 26.93
CA MET A 203 27.97 -27.65 26.09
C MET A 203 28.36 -27.90 24.63
N PRO A 204 27.47 -28.44 23.79
CA PRO A 204 27.76 -28.57 22.36
C PRO A 204 27.94 -27.17 21.78
N VAL A 205 29.05 -26.92 21.09
CA VAL A 205 29.23 -25.67 20.32
C VAL A 205 28.11 -25.60 19.29
N VAL A 206 27.28 -24.57 19.42
CA VAL A 206 26.13 -24.38 18.54
C VAL A 206 26.65 -23.76 17.25
N MET A 207 26.89 -24.60 16.25
CA MET A 207 27.26 -24.15 14.91
C MET A 207 26.04 -23.49 14.24
N VAL A 208 26.23 -22.30 13.70
CA VAL A 208 25.17 -21.58 13.00
C VAL A 208 25.17 -21.99 11.52
N PRO A 209 24.02 -22.46 10.96
CA PRO A 209 23.95 -22.83 9.55
C PRO A 209 24.22 -21.65 8.62
N HIS A 210 24.94 -21.88 7.52
CA HIS A 210 25.22 -20.83 6.52
C HIS A 210 23.93 -20.22 5.93
N SER A 211 22.92 -21.06 5.69
CA SER A 211 21.59 -20.63 5.24
C SER A 211 20.92 -19.66 6.22
N PHE A 212 21.13 -19.83 7.52
CA PHE A 212 20.63 -18.93 8.55
C PHE A 212 21.28 -17.54 8.45
N LEU A 213 22.59 -17.47 8.16
CA LEU A 213 23.29 -16.20 7.98
C LEU A 213 22.76 -15.41 6.78
N GLN A 214 22.41 -16.09 5.69
CA GLN A 214 21.73 -15.46 4.54
C GLN A 214 20.39 -14.85 4.96
N HIS A 215 19.58 -15.57 5.74
CA HIS A 215 18.33 -15.00 6.27
C HIS A 215 18.58 -13.79 7.18
N VAL A 216 19.60 -13.83 8.04
CA VAL A 216 19.96 -12.69 8.90
C VAL A 216 20.32 -11.47 8.05
N GLU A 217 21.19 -11.63 7.05
CA GLU A 217 21.57 -10.55 6.14
C GLU A 217 20.34 -9.91 5.48
N LEU A 218 19.48 -10.73 4.85
CA LEU A 218 18.35 -10.23 4.09
C LEU A 218 17.33 -9.49 4.98
N VAL A 219 17.00 -10.02 6.17
CA VAL A 219 16.09 -9.35 7.11
C VAL A 219 16.67 -8.04 7.60
N VAL A 220 17.94 -8.06 8.02
CA VAL A 220 18.60 -6.89 8.59
C VAL A 220 18.67 -5.77 7.57
N ALA A 221 19.06 -6.09 6.32
CA ALA A 221 19.10 -5.12 5.23
C ALA A 221 17.72 -4.48 4.99
N ASP A 222 16.65 -5.28 4.96
CA ASP A 222 15.30 -4.76 4.71
C ASP A 222 14.74 -3.95 5.90
N ILE A 223 14.99 -4.35 7.15
CA ILE A 223 14.62 -3.56 8.34
C ILE A 223 15.29 -2.18 8.31
N VAL A 224 16.60 -2.13 8.05
CA VAL A 224 17.33 -0.86 8.00
C VAL A 224 16.80 0.02 6.87
N LYS A 225 16.58 -0.56 5.67
CA LYS A 225 16.00 0.14 4.51
C LYS A 225 14.60 0.66 4.80
N GLN A 226 13.76 -0.11 5.49
CA GLN A 226 12.42 0.31 5.89
C GLN A 226 12.47 1.48 6.89
N ASN A 227 13.36 1.43 7.89
CA ASN A 227 13.52 2.51 8.86
C ASN A 227 14.02 3.81 8.20
N GLN A 228 14.95 3.72 7.25
CA GLN A 228 15.38 4.86 6.45
C GLN A 228 14.23 5.46 5.64
N ARG A 229 13.38 4.63 5.02
CA ARG A 229 12.18 5.10 4.29
C ARG A 229 11.19 5.80 5.23
N LYS A 230 11.01 5.31 6.45
CA LYS A 230 10.14 5.93 7.47
C LYS A 230 10.68 7.29 7.90
N GLN A 231 11.97 7.38 8.23
CA GLN A 231 12.61 8.65 8.59
C GLN A 231 12.51 9.66 7.44
N TYR A 232 12.84 9.25 6.22
CA TYR A 232 12.74 10.11 5.04
C TYR A 232 11.31 10.61 4.81
N ARG A 233 10.31 9.76 5.04
CA ARG A 233 8.90 10.15 4.94
C ARG A 233 8.52 11.23 5.95
N GLU A 234 9.01 11.13 7.18
CA GLU A 234 8.78 12.13 8.23
C GLU A 234 9.45 13.47 7.88
N GLU A 235 10.71 13.43 7.44
CA GLU A 235 11.44 14.61 6.97
C GLU A 235 10.71 15.29 5.78
N GLN A 236 10.18 14.49 4.85
CA GLN A 236 9.38 14.99 3.73
C GLN A 236 8.03 15.58 4.16
N HIS A 237 7.40 15.03 5.21
CA HIS A 237 6.18 15.61 5.74
C HIS A 237 6.45 17.01 6.31
N MET A 238 7.55 17.17 7.04
CA MET A 238 7.97 18.46 7.59
C MET A 238 8.37 19.47 6.50
N SER A 239 8.81 19.01 5.32
CA SER A 239 9.07 19.87 4.16
C SER A 239 7.82 20.18 3.32
N GLY A 240 6.63 19.74 3.75
CA GLY A 240 5.36 20.07 3.11
C GLY A 240 4.85 19.03 2.09
N VAL A 241 5.50 17.87 1.98
CA VAL A 241 4.99 16.76 1.15
C VAL A 241 4.05 15.88 1.98
N LEU A 242 2.76 16.20 1.92
CA LEU A 242 1.72 15.52 2.68
C LEU A 242 1.17 14.31 1.90
N ARG A 243 1.24 13.12 2.52
CA ARG A 243 0.75 11.86 1.94
C ARG A 243 -0.02 11.02 2.95
N THR A 244 -1.08 10.35 2.51
CA THR A 244 -1.92 9.45 3.32
C THR A 244 -1.15 8.18 3.72
N ARG A 245 -1.75 7.31 4.53
CA ARG A 245 -1.16 6.00 4.88
C ARG A 245 -0.83 5.17 3.64
N ASP A 246 -1.68 5.25 2.63
CA ASP A 246 -1.56 4.58 1.32
C ASP A 246 -0.60 5.30 0.35
N MET A 247 0.12 6.32 0.84
CA MET A 247 1.11 7.11 0.11
C MET A 247 0.55 8.03 -0.99
N GLU A 248 -0.77 8.22 -1.04
CA GLU A 248 -1.40 9.19 -1.94
C GLU A 248 -1.17 10.61 -1.45
N ARG A 249 -0.88 11.55 -2.36
CA ARG A 249 -0.70 12.96 -1.99
C ARG A 249 -2.03 13.58 -1.62
N TYR A 250 -2.04 14.33 -0.52
CA TYR A 250 -3.14 15.22 -0.16
C TYR A 250 -2.60 16.63 0.07
N TYR A 251 -3.48 17.62 0.03
CA TYR A 251 -3.11 19.02 0.23
C TYR A 251 -3.84 19.58 1.44
N ALA A 252 -3.10 20.24 2.32
CA ALA A 252 -3.63 20.92 3.49
C ALA A 252 -2.89 22.25 3.69
N LEU A 253 -3.57 23.21 4.30
CA LEU A 253 -2.94 24.46 4.70
C LEU A 253 -1.90 24.20 5.80
N PRO A 254 -0.73 24.87 5.78
CA PRO A 254 0.24 24.77 6.85
C PRO A 254 -0.30 25.41 8.13
N ASN A 255 0.28 25.04 9.27
CA ASN A 255 -0.04 25.65 10.56
C ASN A 255 0.31 27.15 10.56
N LEU A 256 -0.58 27.96 11.15
CA LEU A 256 -0.36 29.39 11.30
C LEU A 256 0.71 29.68 12.36
N LYS A 257 1.71 30.47 11.99
CA LYS A 257 2.72 31.03 12.92
C LYS A 257 2.51 32.53 13.20
N GLY A 258 1.43 33.14 12.70
CA GLY A 258 1.18 34.57 12.74
C GLY A 258 -0.30 34.92 12.55
N PRO A 259 -0.65 36.18 12.22
CA PRO A 259 -2.03 36.56 11.99
C PRO A 259 -2.62 35.78 10.81
N SER A 260 -3.89 35.39 10.93
CA SER A 260 -4.59 34.59 9.91
C SER A 260 -4.79 35.36 8.61
N MET A 261 -4.97 36.69 8.70
CA MET A 261 -5.13 37.58 7.56
C MET A 261 -3.86 38.43 7.36
N PRO A 262 -3.47 38.72 6.11
CA PRO A 262 -2.30 39.53 5.84
C PRO A 262 -2.55 41.01 6.19
N GLU A 263 -1.86 41.52 7.21
CA GLU A 263 -1.93 42.94 7.58
C GLU A 263 -0.91 43.79 6.82
N LYS A 264 0.39 43.45 6.94
CA LYS A 264 1.48 44.16 6.24
C LYS A 264 1.54 43.85 4.74
N LEU A 265 1.07 42.66 4.36
CA LEU A 265 0.99 42.19 2.96
C LEU A 265 -0.43 42.30 2.39
N LYS A 266 -1.26 43.16 2.98
CA LYS A 266 -2.62 43.38 2.52
C LYS A 266 -2.60 43.87 1.07
N GLN A 267 -3.30 43.17 0.20
CA GLN A 267 -3.46 43.57 -1.19
C GLN A 267 -4.35 44.83 -1.26
N PRO A 268 -4.14 45.73 -2.24
CA PRO A 268 -5.08 46.81 -2.50
C PRO A 268 -6.47 46.24 -2.77
N SER A 269 -7.53 46.89 -2.28
CA SER A 269 -8.90 46.38 -2.38
C SER A 269 -9.40 46.26 -3.82
N GLY A 270 -8.78 46.94 -4.79
CA GLY A 270 -9.23 46.99 -6.19
C GLY A 270 -10.40 47.96 -6.42
N GLU A 271 -11.11 48.35 -5.36
CA GLU A 271 -12.13 49.39 -5.38
C GLU A 271 -11.48 50.78 -5.42
N TYR A 272 -12.04 51.68 -6.23
CA TYR A 272 -11.61 53.09 -6.20
C TYR A 272 -11.99 53.67 -4.83
N PRO A 273 -11.05 54.26 -4.06
CA PRO A 273 -11.24 54.56 -2.65
C PRO A 273 -12.03 55.85 -2.44
N TRP A 274 -13.30 55.90 -2.90
CA TRP A 274 -14.22 56.96 -2.50
C TRP A 274 -14.51 56.80 -1.02
N GLY A 275 -14.03 57.76 -0.22
CA GLY A 275 -14.31 57.79 1.19
C GLY A 275 -15.81 57.89 1.42
N LYS A 276 -16.32 57.11 2.39
CA LYS A 276 -17.75 57.12 2.76
C LYS A 276 -18.29 58.52 3.05
N TYR A 277 -17.45 59.45 3.51
CA TYR A 277 -17.82 60.84 3.77
C TYR A 277 -17.44 61.80 2.64
N THR A 278 -16.59 61.41 1.69
CA THR A 278 -16.24 62.27 0.54
C THR A 278 -17.32 62.24 -0.53
N TYR A 279 -17.96 61.08 -0.70
CA TYR A 279 -19.11 60.93 -1.60
C TYR A 279 -20.25 60.22 -0.85
N MET A 280 -21.08 60.99 -0.16
CA MET A 280 -22.20 60.49 0.65
C MET A 280 -23.38 60.02 -0.24
N LYS A 281 -23.19 58.90 -0.95
CA LYS A 281 -24.21 58.29 -1.82
C LYS A 281 -25.18 57.39 -1.07
N GLU A 282 -24.66 56.66 -0.08
CA GLU A 282 -25.39 55.73 0.78
C GLU A 282 -25.69 56.36 2.15
N PRO A 283 -26.70 55.87 2.90
CA PRO A 283 -27.03 56.41 4.21
C PRO A 283 -25.87 56.14 5.20
N VAL A 284 -25.00 57.12 5.36
CA VAL A 284 -23.96 57.10 6.39
C VAL A 284 -24.59 57.45 7.72
N LYS A 285 -24.38 56.61 8.74
CA LYS A 285 -24.87 56.84 10.10
C LYS A 285 -24.10 57.99 10.74
N ILE A 286 -24.60 59.21 10.57
CA ILE A 286 -24.11 60.43 11.23
C ILE A 286 -25.13 60.84 12.29
N HIS A 287 -24.68 61.10 13.51
CA HIS A 287 -25.56 61.55 14.58
C HIS A 287 -26.23 62.88 14.18
N PRO A 288 -27.55 63.09 14.43
CA PRO A 288 -28.25 64.30 13.98
C PRO A 288 -27.65 65.63 14.46
N LEU A 289 -26.97 65.63 15.61
CA LEU A 289 -26.24 66.80 16.14
C LEU A 289 -24.98 67.17 15.34
N GLN A 290 -24.45 66.26 14.52
CA GLN A 290 -23.16 66.38 13.83
C GLN A 290 -23.32 66.43 12.30
N LEU A 291 -24.50 66.79 11.79
CA LEU A 291 -24.78 66.79 10.36
C LEU A 291 -23.91 67.82 9.60
N PRO A 292 -23.08 67.39 8.63
CA PRO A 292 -22.19 68.27 7.88
C PRO A 292 -22.89 68.93 6.68
N ASP A 293 -22.16 69.80 5.97
CA ASP A 293 -22.47 70.30 4.62
C ASP A 293 -23.82 71.00 4.41
N LEU A 294 -24.33 71.66 5.45
CA LEU A 294 -25.50 72.55 5.40
C LEU A 294 -25.11 74.04 5.52
N ARG A 295 -23.92 74.42 5.01
CA ARG A 295 -23.36 75.78 5.15
C ARG A 295 -24.30 76.90 4.67
N TYR A 296 -25.07 76.65 3.62
CA TYR A 296 -26.04 77.60 3.07
C TYR A 296 -27.50 77.26 3.47
N LYS A 297 -27.67 76.41 4.49
CA LYS A 297 -28.95 76.00 5.06
C LYS A 297 -28.88 76.15 6.58
N ARG A 298 -28.97 75.04 7.33
CA ARG A 298 -29.03 75.01 8.79
C ARG A 298 -27.72 75.39 9.48
N ASN A 299 -26.58 75.15 8.84
CA ASN A 299 -25.26 75.45 9.43
C ASN A 299 -24.76 76.86 9.07
N MET A 300 -25.58 77.68 8.39
CA MET A 300 -25.24 79.10 8.12
C MET A 300 -25.26 79.94 9.40
N TYR A 301 -26.13 79.55 10.35
CA TYR A 301 -26.25 80.13 11.69
C TYR A 301 -26.01 79.02 12.70
N PRO A 302 -24.75 78.69 13.02
CA PRO A 302 -24.47 77.73 14.07
C PRO A 302 -25.03 78.23 15.41
N LEU A 303 -25.53 77.31 16.23
CA LEU A 303 -25.89 77.56 17.63
C LEU A 303 -24.64 77.79 18.47
#